data_AF-A0A534I541-F1
#
_entry.id   AF-A0A534I541-F1
#
_cell.length_a   1.000
_cell.length_b   1.000
_cell.length_c   1.000
_cell.angle_alpha   90.00
_cell.angle_beta   90.00
_cell.angle_gamma   90.00
#
_symmetry.space_group_name_H-M   'P 1'
#
loop_
_entity.id
_entity.type
_entity.pdbx_description
1 polymer ?
#
loop_
_entity_poly.entity_id
_entity_poly.type
_entity_poly.pdbx_seq_one_letter_code
_entity_poly.pdbx_strand_id
1 'polypeptide(L)'
;MNTGNEVELIRAQLTAERQHASTVANACATAFGRRNAVALSSGSSLEEFQQACVDYLVRVLAWFEERDQRLTDLWHARPTAAEAGRRTLEDTLASPGRSREALEKLAAALACAAASPDSRAQESWREFAQFFNSVWGARRDAIDAWLAANPRTTDWRHIAGIDADSILEERNRYARVRAALPAGASLAFPRPRGS
;
A
#
# COMPACT_ATOMS: atom_id res chain seq x y z
N MET A 1 10.30 27.48 -8.09
CA MET A 1 10.33 26.27 -7.25
C MET A 1 11.63 25.54 -7.56
N ASN A 2 12.48 25.30 -6.56
CA ASN A 2 13.75 24.58 -6.77
C ASN A 2 13.43 23.10 -7.02
N THR A 3 13.98 22.49 -8.07
CA THR A 3 13.65 21.12 -8.52
C THR A 3 13.95 20.04 -7.47
N GLY A 4 14.91 20.29 -6.57
CA GLY A 4 15.20 19.43 -5.42
C GLY A 4 14.04 19.35 -4.42
N ASN A 5 13.35 20.46 -4.16
CA ASN A 5 12.22 20.49 -3.23
C ASN A 5 11.02 19.68 -3.75
N GLU A 6 10.81 19.64 -5.07
CA GLU A 6 9.69 18.90 -5.64
C GLU A 6 9.89 17.38 -5.54
N VAL A 7 11.09 16.88 -5.83
CA VAL A 7 11.40 15.44 -5.70
C VAL A 7 11.26 15.01 -4.24
N GLU A 8 11.70 15.84 -3.29
CA GLU A 8 11.52 15.58 -1.86
C GLU A 8 10.04 15.49 -1.46
N LEU A 9 9.20 16.41 -1.95
CA LEU A 9 7.75 16.37 -1.71
C LEU A 9 7.10 15.10 -2.28
N ILE A 10 7.45 14.72 -3.50
CA ILE A 10 6.96 13.47 -4.14
C ILE A 10 7.36 12.26 -3.29
N ARG A 11 8.63 12.17 -2.89
CA ARG A 11 9.14 11.06 -2.07
C ARG A 11 8.48 10.99 -0.69
N ALA A 12 8.28 12.15 -0.06
CA ALA A 12 7.59 12.23 1.22
C ALA A 12 6.15 11.74 1.11
N GLN A 13 5.43 12.13 0.04
CA GLN A 13 4.08 11.66 -0.21
C GLN A 13 4.04 10.15 -0.46
N LEU A 14 4.89 9.60 -1.34
CA LEU A 14 4.95 8.15 -1.59
C LEU A 14 5.25 7.34 -0.31
N THR A 15 6.15 7.87 0.53
CA THR A 15 6.47 7.27 1.83
C THR A 15 5.24 7.28 2.76
N ALA A 16 4.51 8.40 2.82
CA ALA A 16 3.30 8.50 3.62
C ALA A 16 2.22 7.51 3.16
N GLU A 17 1.95 7.44 1.84
CA GLU A 17 0.99 6.49 1.26
C GLU A 17 1.33 5.04 1.61
N ARG A 18 2.61 4.67 1.49
CA ARG A 18 3.07 3.33 1.84
C ARG A 18 2.91 3.02 3.33
N GLN A 19 3.26 3.96 4.19
CA GLN A 19 3.11 3.82 5.64
C GLN A 19 1.64 3.69 6.04
N HIS A 20 0.78 4.53 5.48
CA HIS A 20 -0.66 4.46 5.69
C HIS A 20 -1.23 3.13 5.19
N ALA A 21 -0.85 2.67 4.00
CA ALA A 21 -1.29 1.37 3.45
C ALA A 21 -0.89 0.18 4.34
N SER A 22 0.36 0.14 4.82
CA SER A 22 0.78 -0.88 5.79
C SER A 22 -0.03 -0.78 7.08
N THR A 23 -0.23 0.43 7.58
CA THR A 23 -1.01 0.68 8.80
C THR A 23 -2.46 0.17 8.68
N VAL A 24 -3.13 0.47 7.57
CA VAL A 24 -4.51 0.01 7.31
C VAL A 24 -4.56 -1.51 7.13
N ALA A 25 -3.62 -2.11 6.38
CA ALA A 25 -3.57 -3.56 6.20
C ALA A 25 -3.43 -4.32 7.54
N ASN A 26 -2.59 -3.81 8.44
CA ASN A 26 -2.39 -4.40 9.77
C ASN A 26 -3.59 -4.18 10.70
N ALA A 27 -4.26 -3.03 10.59
CA ALA A 27 -5.49 -2.79 11.34
C ALA A 27 -6.61 -3.74 10.90
N CYS A 28 -6.75 -4.02 9.60
CA CYS A 28 -7.65 -5.06 9.10
C CYS A 28 -7.33 -6.42 9.69
N ALA A 29 -6.07 -6.87 9.61
CA ALA A 29 -5.68 -8.16 10.17
C ALA A 29 -5.89 -8.27 11.68
N THR A 30 -5.75 -7.15 12.42
CA THR A 30 -6.00 -7.13 13.86
C THR A 30 -7.48 -7.15 14.19
N ALA A 31 -8.29 -6.34 13.50
CA ALA A 31 -9.73 -6.22 13.73
C ALA A 31 -10.50 -7.47 13.28
N PHE A 32 -10.13 -8.04 12.13
CA PHE A 32 -10.82 -9.17 11.51
C PHE A 32 -10.14 -10.53 11.77
N GLY A 33 -8.91 -10.54 12.29
CA GLY A 33 -8.16 -11.77 12.58
C GLY A 33 -8.31 -12.32 14.01
N ARG A 34 -9.04 -11.65 14.91
CA ARG A 34 -9.23 -12.09 16.31
C ARG A 34 -10.55 -12.85 16.52
N ARG A 35 -10.47 -13.98 17.22
CA ARG A 35 -11.60 -14.87 17.57
C ARG A 35 -12.68 -14.26 18.47
N ASN A 36 -12.34 -13.23 19.25
CA ASN A 36 -13.23 -12.59 20.23
C ASN A 36 -13.66 -11.20 19.75
N ALA A 37 -14.44 -11.13 18.67
CA ALA A 37 -15.22 -9.95 18.29
C ALA A 37 -16.39 -9.68 19.28
N VAL A 38 -16.23 -9.99 20.57
CA VAL A 38 -17.28 -9.91 21.60
C VAL A 38 -17.23 -8.58 22.37
N ALA A 39 -16.35 -7.65 22.00
CA ALA A 39 -16.25 -6.34 22.66
C ALA A 39 -16.09 -5.15 21.69
N LEU A 40 -16.53 -5.29 20.43
CA LEU A 40 -16.65 -4.19 19.49
C LEU A 40 -18.13 -3.92 19.24
N SER A 41 -18.61 -2.85 19.84
CA SER A 41 -20.00 -2.43 19.94
C SER A 41 -20.65 -2.25 18.56
N SER A 42 -21.86 -2.81 18.38
CA SER A 42 -22.77 -2.63 17.23
C SER A 42 -22.19 -3.03 15.87
N GLY A 43 -22.75 -4.08 15.23
CA GLY A 43 -22.29 -4.59 13.93
C GLY A 43 -22.06 -3.53 12.83
N SER A 44 -22.78 -2.40 12.89
CA SER A 44 -22.60 -1.26 11.98
C SER A 44 -21.20 -0.63 12.02
N SER A 45 -20.55 -0.57 13.19
CA SER A 45 -19.24 0.11 13.31
C SER A 45 -18.10 -0.68 12.65
N LEU A 46 -18.19 -2.02 12.68
CA LEU A 46 -17.19 -2.91 12.11
C LEU A 46 -17.33 -3.00 10.58
N GLU A 47 -18.57 -2.97 10.07
CA GLU A 47 -18.86 -2.90 8.64
C GLU A 47 -18.39 -1.56 8.05
N GLU A 48 -18.67 -0.43 8.71
CA GLU A 48 -18.17 0.89 8.32
C GLU A 48 -16.63 0.92 8.29
N PHE A 49 -15.98 0.34 9.30
CA PHE A 49 -14.52 0.22 9.32
C PHE A 49 -13.98 -0.62 8.16
N GLN A 50 -14.61 -1.78 7.90
CA GLN A 50 -14.22 -2.65 6.80
C GLN A 50 -14.32 -1.92 5.47
N GLN A 51 -15.45 -1.26 5.20
CA GLN A 51 -15.65 -0.53 3.96
C GLN A 51 -14.62 0.58 3.79
N ALA A 52 -14.37 1.39 4.83
CA ALA A 52 -13.37 2.45 4.78
C ALA A 52 -11.97 1.89 4.48
N CYS A 53 -11.59 0.76 5.09
CA CYS A 53 -10.31 0.12 4.84
C CYS A 53 -10.18 -0.40 3.41
N VAL A 54 -11.22 -1.05 2.89
CA VAL A 54 -11.24 -1.57 1.52
C VAL A 54 -11.17 -0.43 0.50
N ASP A 55 -11.98 0.62 0.68
CA ASP A 55 -11.98 1.80 -0.19
C ASP A 55 -10.61 2.49 -0.24
N TYR A 56 -9.91 2.53 0.88
CA TYR A 56 -8.56 3.07 0.96
C TYR A 56 -7.54 2.14 0.27
N LEU A 57 -7.51 0.86 0.66
CA LEU A 57 -6.53 -0.11 0.17
C LEU A 57 -6.66 -0.34 -1.33
N VAL A 58 -7.89 -0.46 -1.86
CA VAL A 58 -8.13 -0.62 -3.30
C VAL A 58 -7.56 0.56 -4.08
N ARG A 59 -7.82 1.79 -3.62
CA ARG A 59 -7.35 3.00 -4.31
C ARG A 59 -5.83 3.12 -4.27
N VAL A 60 -5.21 2.98 -3.10
CA VAL A 60 -3.76 3.16 -2.96
C VAL A 60 -2.98 2.08 -3.70
N LEU A 61 -3.45 0.83 -3.67
CA LEU A 61 -2.84 -0.27 -4.41
C LEU A 61 -2.98 -0.09 -5.92
N ALA A 62 -4.13 0.39 -6.40
CA ALA A 62 -4.31 0.73 -7.82
C ALA A 62 -3.31 1.80 -8.27
N TRP A 63 -3.10 2.87 -7.47
CA TRP A 63 -2.07 3.86 -7.78
C TRP A 63 -0.66 3.28 -7.82
N PHE A 64 -0.29 2.41 -6.88
CA PHE A 64 1.01 1.75 -6.93
C PHE A 64 1.16 0.83 -8.16
N GLU A 65 0.09 0.16 -8.60
CA GLU A 65 0.12 -0.62 -9.85
C GLU A 65 0.29 0.28 -11.09
N GLU A 66 -0.43 1.41 -11.14
CA GLU A 66 -0.27 2.39 -12.23
C GLU A 66 1.14 2.97 -12.27
N ARG A 67 1.75 3.23 -11.11
CA ARG A 67 3.14 3.73 -11.01
C ARG A 67 4.15 2.70 -11.52
N ASP A 68 3.96 1.42 -11.20
CA ASP A 68 4.77 0.33 -11.77
C ASP A 68 4.66 0.28 -13.29
N GLN A 69 3.44 0.47 -13.82
CA GLN A 69 3.22 0.52 -15.27
C GLN A 69 3.92 1.74 -15.90
N ARG A 70 3.76 2.94 -15.32
CA ARG A 70 4.44 4.16 -15.81
C ARG A 70 5.97 4.02 -15.77
N LEU A 71 6.50 3.37 -14.74
CA LEU A 71 7.93 3.07 -14.64
C LEU A 71 8.38 2.12 -15.76
N THR A 72 7.60 1.07 -16.03
CA THR A 72 7.84 0.14 -17.13
C THR A 72 7.81 0.85 -18.49
N ASP A 73 6.79 1.67 -18.74
CA ASP A 73 6.59 2.40 -20.00
C ASP A 73 7.69 3.44 -20.26
N LEU A 74 8.01 4.26 -19.24
CA LEU A 74 9.08 5.25 -19.31
C LEU A 74 10.41 4.62 -19.69
N TRP A 75 10.64 3.41 -19.19
CA TRP A 75 11.86 2.69 -19.41
C TRP A 75 11.94 2.03 -20.78
N HIS A 76 10.86 1.40 -21.26
CA HIS A 76 10.79 0.91 -22.63
C HIS A 76 11.01 2.02 -23.67
N ALA A 77 10.65 3.26 -23.34
CA ALA A 77 10.91 4.43 -24.17
C ALA A 77 12.37 4.93 -24.15
N ARG A 78 13.25 4.41 -23.27
CA ARG A 78 14.64 4.91 -23.07
C ARG A 78 15.71 3.79 -23.08
N PRO A 79 16.05 3.23 -24.25
CA PRO A 79 16.96 2.10 -24.36
C PRO A 79 18.45 2.39 -24.03
N THR A 80 18.84 3.63 -23.77
CA THR A 80 20.26 4.04 -23.63
C THR A 80 20.82 4.01 -22.20
N ALA A 81 20.08 3.50 -21.22
CA ALA A 81 20.54 3.51 -19.83
C ALA A 81 21.49 2.34 -19.50
N ALA A 82 22.34 2.54 -18.48
CA ALA A 82 23.34 1.57 -18.05
C ALA A 82 22.76 0.17 -17.82
N GLU A 83 23.30 -0.81 -18.54
CA GLU A 83 22.69 -2.14 -18.72
C GLU A 83 22.58 -2.97 -17.43
N ALA A 84 23.42 -2.70 -16.43
CA ALA A 84 23.32 -3.34 -15.11
C ALA A 84 22.12 -2.82 -14.30
N GLY A 85 21.94 -1.50 -14.21
CA GLY A 85 20.80 -0.89 -13.52
C GLY A 85 19.46 -1.19 -14.21
N ARG A 86 19.51 -1.45 -15.52
CA ARG A 86 18.39 -1.95 -16.32
C ARG A 86 17.91 -3.32 -15.84
N ARG A 87 18.81 -4.31 -15.84
CA ARG A 87 18.46 -5.69 -15.46
C ARG A 87 17.95 -5.76 -14.03
N THR A 88 18.58 -5.05 -13.09
CA THR A 88 18.12 -5.01 -11.70
C THR A 88 16.67 -4.49 -11.58
N LEU A 89 16.30 -3.46 -12.33
CA LEU A 89 14.92 -2.96 -12.34
C LEU A 89 13.97 -3.95 -13.02
N GLU A 90 14.35 -4.52 -14.18
CA GLU A 90 13.54 -5.52 -14.89
C GLU A 90 13.28 -6.74 -13.98
N ASP A 91 14.30 -7.25 -13.29
CA ASP A 91 14.19 -8.35 -12.32
C ASP A 91 13.26 -7.97 -11.15
N THR A 92 13.36 -6.73 -10.65
CA THR A 92 12.49 -6.22 -9.57
C THR A 92 11.04 -6.08 -10.04
N LEU A 93 10.81 -5.60 -11.27
CA LEU A 93 9.47 -5.46 -11.84
C LEU A 93 8.85 -6.82 -12.19
N ALA A 94 9.66 -7.82 -12.50
CA ALA A 94 9.24 -9.20 -12.73
C ALA A 94 9.06 -10.02 -11.44
N SER A 95 9.56 -9.54 -10.29
CA SER A 95 9.46 -10.26 -9.02
C SER A 95 7.99 -10.41 -8.56
N PRO A 96 7.67 -11.35 -7.68
CA PRO A 96 6.39 -11.32 -6.96
C PRO A 96 6.20 -10.03 -6.15
N GLY A 97 4.99 -9.78 -5.67
CA GLY A 97 4.71 -8.62 -4.81
C GLY A 97 4.03 -7.45 -5.51
N ARG A 98 3.39 -7.68 -6.66
CA ARG A 98 2.63 -6.64 -7.37
C ARG A 98 1.46 -6.15 -6.51
N SER A 99 1.06 -4.90 -6.71
CA SER A 99 -0.13 -4.36 -6.03
C SER A 99 -1.39 -5.12 -6.46
N ARG A 100 -1.43 -5.62 -7.70
CA ARG A 100 -2.47 -6.55 -8.15
C ARG A 100 -2.58 -7.82 -7.30
N GLU A 101 -1.46 -8.45 -6.94
CA GLU A 101 -1.47 -9.64 -6.06
C GLU A 101 -1.98 -9.29 -4.65
N ALA A 102 -1.64 -8.10 -4.13
CA ALA A 102 -2.17 -7.62 -2.86
C ALA A 102 -3.69 -7.41 -2.92
N LEU A 103 -4.21 -6.88 -4.03
CA LEU A 103 -5.66 -6.73 -4.27
C LEU A 103 -6.37 -8.08 -4.34
N GLU A 104 -5.78 -9.07 -5.00
CA GLU A 104 -6.33 -10.43 -5.08
C GLU A 104 -6.41 -11.09 -3.69
N LYS A 105 -5.38 -10.92 -2.86
CA LYS A 105 -5.38 -11.40 -1.46
C LYS A 105 -6.40 -10.66 -0.60
N LEU A 106 -6.55 -9.35 -0.78
CA LEU A 106 -7.59 -8.57 -0.10
C LEU A 106 -8.99 -9.09 -0.47
N ALA A 107 -9.25 -9.30 -1.76
CA ALA A 107 -10.52 -9.83 -2.24
C ALA A 107 -10.80 -11.24 -1.67
N ALA A 108 -9.79 -12.11 -1.61
CA ALA A 108 -9.92 -13.43 -1.00
C ALA A 108 -10.27 -13.36 0.51
N ALA A 109 -9.66 -12.43 1.24
CA ALA A 109 -9.96 -12.22 2.66
C ALA A 109 -11.40 -11.74 2.89
N LEU A 110 -11.88 -10.80 2.06
CA LEU A 110 -13.27 -10.33 2.08
C LEU A 110 -14.26 -11.45 1.76
N ALA A 111 -13.99 -12.25 0.72
CA ALA A 111 -14.84 -13.36 0.33
C ALA A 111 -14.94 -14.43 1.43
N CYS A 112 -13.82 -14.74 2.10
CA CYS A 112 -13.82 -15.67 3.23
C CYS A 112 -14.65 -15.12 4.41
N ALA A 113 -14.47 -13.84 4.74
CA ALA A 113 -15.19 -13.19 5.83
C ALA A 113 -16.71 -13.14 5.58
N ALA A 114 -17.13 -12.91 4.34
CA ALA A 114 -18.54 -12.91 3.94
C ALA A 114 -19.18 -14.30 4.02
N ALA A 115 -18.41 -15.37 3.76
CA ALA A 115 -18.92 -16.74 3.80
C ALA A 115 -19.11 -17.26 5.24
N SER A 116 -18.19 -16.96 6.15
CA SER A 116 -18.27 -17.35 7.56
C SER A 116 -17.19 -16.63 8.39
N PRO A 117 -17.48 -16.15 9.62
CA PRO A 117 -16.48 -15.56 10.52
C PRO A 117 -15.64 -16.63 11.24
N ASP A 118 -15.17 -17.64 10.51
CA ASP A 118 -14.44 -18.78 11.05
C ASP A 118 -12.90 -18.59 11.01
N SER A 119 -12.17 -19.66 11.36
CA SER A 119 -10.71 -19.66 11.34
C SER A 119 -10.11 -19.39 9.95
N ARG A 120 -10.83 -19.69 8.88
CA ARG A 120 -10.37 -19.49 7.50
C ARG A 120 -10.40 -18.01 7.13
N ALA A 121 -11.45 -17.28 7.50
CA ALA A 121 -11.48 -15.83 7.32
C ALA A 121 -10.33 -15.14 8.06
N GLN A 122 -10.03 -15.59 9.28
CA GLN A 122 -8.92 -15.06 10.10
C GLN A 122 -7.55 -15.39 9.48
N GLU A 123 -7.39 -16.56 8.90
CA GLU A 123 -6.18 -16.95 8.17
C GLU A 123 -5.98 -16.09 6.92
N SER A 124 -7.02 -15.91 6.09
CA SER A 124 -6.94 -15.06 4.90
C SER A 124 -6.55 -13.61 5.20
N TRP A 125 -7.07 -13.02 6.28
CA TRP A 125 -6.65 -11.68 6.71
C TRP A 125 -5.20 -11.62 7.19
N ARG A 126 -4.71 -12.67 7.87
CA ARG A 126 -3.30 -12.77 8.27
C ARG A 126 -2.39 -12.95 7.07
N GLU A 127 -2.77 -13.79 6.11
CA GLU A 127 -2.03 -13.99 4.85
C GLU A 127 -1.92 -12.70 4.04
N PHE A 128 -3.01 -11.94 3.94
CA PHE A 128 -3.01 -10.63 3.29
C PHE A 128 -2.00 -9.69 3.94
N ALA A 129 -2.06 -9.49 5.27
CA ALA A 129 -1.12 -8.62 5.96
C ALA A 129 0.32 -9.13 5.91
N GLN A 130 0.53 -10.45 5.98
CA GLN A 130 1.87 -11.05 5.84
C GLN A 130 2.45 -10.77 4.46
N PHE A 131 1.67 -10.98 3.39
CA PHE A 131 2.11 -10.67 2.03
C PHE A 131 2.43 -9.18 1.87
N PHE A 132 1.56 -8.31 2.39
CA PHE A 132 1.72 -6.86 2.31
C PHE A 132 3.02 -6.39 2.98
N ASN A 133 3.28 -6.86 4.20
CA ASN A 133 4.45 -6.46 4.99
C ASN A 133 5.75 -7.15 4.57
N SER A 134 5.69 -8.21 3.75
CA SER A 134 6.87 -8.94 3.26
C SER A 134 7.13 -8.67 1.78
N VAL A 135 6.51 -9.46 0.90
CA VAL A 135 6.79 -9.47 -0.54
C VAL A 135 6.47 -8.14 -1.19
N TRP A 136 5.28 -7.57 -0.90
CA TRP A 136 4.90 -6.28 -1.47
C TRP A 136 5.81 -5.16 -0.96
N GLY A 137 6.05 -5.10 0.36
CA GLY A 137 6.94 -4.13 0.99
C GLY A 137 8.37 -4.17 0.44
N ALA A 138 8.97 -5.36 0.34
CA ALA A 138 10.32 -5.54 -0.19
C ALA A 138 10.44 -5.11 -1.65
N ARG A 139 9.42 -5.39 -2.49
CA ARG A 139 9.38 -4.89 -3.86
C ARG A 139 9.32 -3.37 -3.92
N ARG A 140 8.54 -2.73 -3.05
CA ARG A 140 8.51 -1.25 -2.95
C ARG A 140 9.86 -0.69 -2.54
N ASP A 141 10.52 -1.27 -1.53
CA ASP A 141 11.86 -0.85 -1.11
C ASP A 141 12.88 -0.92 -2.25
N ALA A 142 12.85 -1.99 -3.04
CA ALA A 142 13.75 -2.16 -4.17
C ALA A 142 13.51 -1.11 -5.27
N ILE A 143 12.24 -0.82 -5.60
CA ILE A 143 11.87 0.22 -6.57
C ILE A 143 12.25 1.61 -6.05
N ASP A 144 11.99 1.90 -4.78
CA ASP A 144 12.33 3.18 -4.14
C ASP A 144 13.85 3.41 -4.12
N ALA A 145 14.63 2.37 -3.78
CA ALA A 145 16.10 2.42 -3.78
C ALA A 145 16.65 2.67 -5.19
N TRP A 146 16.05 2.06 -6.21
CA TRP A 146 16.41 2.30 -7.61
C TRP A 146 16.06 3.74 -8.03
N LEU A 147 14.84 4.21 -7.72
CA LEU A 147 14.39 5.56 -8.05
C LEU A 147 15.21 6.65 -7.35
N ALA A 148 15.73 6.39 -6.15
CA ALA A 148 16.57 7.33 -5.43
C ALA A 148 17.84 7.74 -6.20
N ALA A 149 18.32 6.89 -7.11
CA ALA A 149 19.44 7.20 -7.99
C ALA A 149 19.04 8.07 -9.21
N ASN A 150 17.74 8.32 -9.45
CA ASN A 150 17.25 9.13 -10.57
C ASN A 150 17.22 10.63 -10.22
N PRO A 151 18.05 11.48 -10.85
CA PRO A 151 18.09 12.92 -10.57
C PRO A 151 17.00 13.71 -11.31
N ARG A 152 16.25 13.10 -12.24
CA ARG A 152 15.35 13.85 -13.13
C ARG A 152 13.97 14.05 -12.51
N THR A 153 13.67 15.29 -12.11
CA THR A 153 12.34 15.67 -11.59
C THR A 153 11.20 15.30 -12.53
N THR A 154 11.40 15.39 -13.85
CA THR A 154 10.37 15.02 -14.85
C THR A 154 9.99 13.54 -14.78
N ASP A 155 10.96 12.66 -14.51
CA ASP A 155 10.72 11.23 -14.36
C ASP A 155 9.96 10.96 -13.06
N TRP A 156 10.37 11.59 -11.96
CA TRP A 156 9.65 11.52 -10.69
C TRP A 156 8.18 11.96 -10.84
N ARG A 157 7.93 13.07 -11.53
CA ARG A 157 6.55 13.55 -11.77
C ARG A 157 5.76 12.56 -12.62
N HIS A 158 6.35 12.06 -13.70
CA HIS A 158 5.70 11.12 -14.60
C HIS A 158 5.37 9.80 -13.89
N ILE A 159 6.35 9.21 -13.20
CA ILE A 159 6.19 7.93 -12.51
C ILE A 159 5.18 8.08 -11.37
N ALA A 160 5.40 9.04 -10.48
CA ALA A 160 4.59 9.17 -9.27
C ALA A 160 3.12 9.50 -9.58
N GLY A 161 2.87 10.31 -10.62
CA GLY A 161 1.52 10.76 -10.97
C GLY A 161 0.81 11.45 -9.80
N ILE A 162 1.58 12.17 -8.97
CA ILE A 162 1.07 12.86 -7.79
C ILE A 162 0.73 14.30 -8.19
N ASP A 163 -0.49 14.69 -7.89
CA ASP A 163 -0.98 16.06 -7.98
C ASP A 163 -1.68 16.46 -6.67
N ALA A 164 -2.17 17.71 -6.61
CA ALA A 164 -2.83 18.21 -5.40
C ALA A 164 -4.10 17.42 -5.07
N ASP A 165 -4.84 16.98 -6.09
CA ASP A 165 -6.10 16.25 -5.91
C ASP A 165 -5.84 14.83 -5.43
N SER A 166 -4.81 14.15 -5.94
CA SER A 166 -4.43 12.82 -5.47
C SER A 166 -3.98 12.84 -4.01
N ILE A 167 -3.24 13.88 -3.58
CA ILE A 167 -2.82 14.07 -2.19
C ILE A 167 -4.04 14.26 -1.28
N LEU A 168 -4.97 15.13 -1.68
CA LEU A 168 -6.19 15.38 -0.92
C LEU A 168 -7.09 14.14 -0.88
N GLU A 169 -7.23 13.44 -2.00
CA GLU A 169 -7.98 12.19 -2.09
C GLU A 169 -7.42 11.16 -1.11
N GLU A 170 -6.11 10.93 -1.11
CA GLU A 170 -5.46 9.98 -0.22
C GLU A 170 -5.71 10.30 1.25
N ARG A 171 -5.44 11.56 1.64
CA ARG A 171 -5.61 12.01 3.02
C ARG A 171 -7.05 11.90 3.49
N ASN A 172 -8.01 12.23 2.62
CA ASN A 172 -9.43 12.12 2.94
C ASN A 172 -9.83 10.65 3.15
N ARG A 173 -9.38 9.74 2.28
CA ARG A 173 -9.66 8.30 2.45
C ARG A 173 -9.00 7.75 3.71
N TYR A 174 -7.75 8.12 3.99
CA TYR A 174 -7.07 7.70 5.22
C TYR A 174 -7.74 8.27 6.49
N ALA A 175 -8.21 9.52 6.44
CA ALA A 175 -8.97 10.13 7.53
C ALA A 175 -10.30 9.41 7.79
N ARG A 176 -10.98 8.89 6.75
CA ARG A 176 -12.18 8.05 6.92
C ARG A 176 -11.87 6.74 7.64
N VAL A 177 -10.76 6.07 7.29
CA VAL A 177 -10.31 4.87 8.02
C VAL A 177 -10.07 5.18 9.49
N ARG A 178 -9.40 6.30 9.78
CA ARG A 178 -9.16 6.76 11.16
C ARG A 178 -10.46 7.04 11.92
N ALA A 179 -11.42 7.67 11.26
CA ALA A 179 -12.71 8.02 11.87
C ALA A 179 -13.57 6.79 12.16
N ALA A 180 -13.46 5.75 11.33
CA ALA A 180 -14.20 4.51 11.47
C ALA A 180 -13.53 3.49 12.41
N LEU A 181 -12.45 3.84 13.12
CA LEU A 181 -11.75 2.88 13.99
C LEU A 181 -12.67 2.35 15.10
N PRO A 182 -12.80 1.02 15.22
CA PRO A 182 -13.59 0.43 16.30
C PRO A 182 -12.85 0.56 17.64
N ALA A 183 -13.61 0.58 18.74
CA ALA A 183 -13.07 0.81 20.08
C ALA A 183 -11.95 -0.20 20.45
N GLY A 184 -10.74 0.29 20.73
CA GLY A 184 -9.61 -0.59 21.07
C GLY A 184 -8.83 -1.13 19.86
N ALA A 185 -9.23 -0.81 18.63
CA ALA A 185 -8.35 -0.92 17.47
C ALA A 185 -7.39 0.27 17.40
N SER A 186 -6.22 0.07 16.79
CA SER A 186 -5.21 1.11 16.64
C SER A 186 -4.58 1.06 15.26
N LEU A 187 -4.33 2.23 14.71
CA LEU A 187 -3.49 2.45 13.53
C LEU A 187 -2.01 2.65 13.93
N ALA A 188 -1.65 2.42 15.19
CA ALA A 188 -0.25 2.36 15.59
C ALA A 188 0.33 1.00 15.21
N PHE A 189 1.02 0.93 14.07
CA PHE A 189 1.93 -0.18 13.83
C PHE A 189 3.07 -0.11 14.86
N PRO A 190 3.48 -1.22 15.51
CA PRO A 190 4.66 -1.18 16.36
C PRO A 190 5.86 -0.82 15.48
N ARG A 191 6.53 0.30 15.77
CA ARG A 191 7.87 0.55 15.21
C ARG A 191 8.72 -0.70 15.48
N PRO A 192 9.52 -1.19 14.51
CA PRO A 192 10.54 -2.16 14.84
C PRO A 192 11.39 -1.52 15.96
N ARG A 193 11.50 -2.23 17.09
CA ARG A 193 12.46 -1.84 18.13
C ARG A 193 13.82 -1.84 17.44
N GLY A 194 14.46 -0.67 17.40
CA GLY A 194 15.78 -0.51 16.81
C GLY A 194 16.71 -1.60 17.32
N SER A 195 17.41 -2.23 16.39
CA SER A 195 18.69 -2.89 16.67
C SER A 195 19.80 -1.89 16.41
#